data_AF-A0A660LDY9-F1
#
_entry.id   AF-A0A660LDY9-F1
#
_cell.length_a   1.000
_cell.length_b   1.000
_cell.length_c   1.000
_cell.angle_alpha   90.00
_cell.angle_beta   90.00
_cell.angle_gamma   90.00
#
_symmetry.space_group_name_H-M   'P 1'
#
loop_
_entity.id
_entity.type
_entity.pdbx_description
1 polymer ?
#
loop_
_entity_poly.entity_id
_entity_poly.type
_entity_poly.pdbx_seq_one_letter_code
_entity_poly.pdbx_strand_id
1 'polypeptide(L)'
;MTPVPDRVVLRLYQVGFGEVQLLSCFYAAPLPDGRAERHVLIDFGSTHRPKDAKADMMVRVAELIREHSGGVLDAIVVTHRHKDHLSGFAVDEAADIIAGLQPKLVVRPWTEDPALPRDATAPLAADADPERVFGVRLAAGQQLAGRIEALVRGAHANSVSGRLLHAAADQLPNAKAIRFLDDLAAATEGEYLHAGDSTKLEQLVPGIGVRVLGPPTIAESDAVLRQRDRDPEEFWMLQLDAVDGLTPERLDTRAPKRPPDVPPGPVAWLVDRLARQQLGTLMRLVRTVDDALNNTSLILLIDVGDRRLLLPGDAQIENWSWALREASDAAELRALLADVDLYKVGHHGSRNATPKSLFGLWTDGAADPQRPMCAVMSTMADVHGDTDATAVPRATLVEALSARMAVFARTDTLEAGVPLVAVEAPTTGRVPFQQVTS
;
A
#
# COMPACT_ATOMS: atom_id res chain seq x y z
N MET A 1 21.36 -23.02 17.68
CA MET A 1 21.11 -22.39 16.37
C MET A 1 19.70 -21.87 16.39
N THR A 2 19.46 -20.65 15.91
CA THR A 2 18.09 -20.13 15.74
C THR A 2 17.35 -21.03 14.76
N PRO A 3 16.13 -21.52 15.08
CA PRO A 3 15.32 -22.25 14.13
C PRO A 3 15.10 -21.41 12.87
N VAL A 4 15.18 -22.04 11.70
CA VAL A 4 14.92 -21.40 10.40
C VAL A 4 13.69 -22.09 9.82
N PRO A 5 12.73 -21.34 9.23
CA PRO A 5 11.60 -21.95 8.54
C PRO A 5 12.12 -22.83 7.41
N ASP A 6 11.43 -23.92 7.04
CA ASP A 6 11.77 -24.78 5.90
C ASP A 6 10.91 -24.50 4.65
N ARG A 7 9.78 -23.82 4.85
CA ARG A 7 8.82 -23.43 3.81
C ARG A 7 8.19 -22.09 4.13
N VAL A 8 8.01 -21.28 3.09
CA VAL A 8 7.32 -20.00 3.15
C VAL A 8 6.15 -19.99 2.17
N VAL A 9 5.02 -19.46 2.61
CA VAL A 9 3.80 -19.30 1.79
C VAL A 9 3.33 -17.85 1.89
N LEU A 10 3.07 -17.21 0.76
CA LEU A 10 2.38 -15.92 0.71
C LEU A 10 1.01 -16.10 0.06
N ARG A 11 -0.05 -15.76 0.79
CA ARG A 11 -1.44 -15.78 0.31
C ARG A 11 -1.92 -14.37 0.05
N LEU A 12 -2.57 -14.14 -1.09
CA LEU A 12 -3.25 -12.90 -1.47
C LEU A 12 -4.75 -13.20 -1.56
N TYR A 13 -5.53 -12.62 -0.65
CA TYR A 13 -6.98 -12.85 -0.64
C TYR A 13 -7.68 -11.95 -1.66
N GLN A 14 -8.69 -12.51 -2.32
CA GLN A 14 -9.51 -11.79 -3.29
C GLN A 14 -10.45 -10.82 -2.57
N VAL A 15 -10.09 -9.55 -2.60
CA VAL A 15 -10.87 -8.44 -2.03
C VAL A 15 -11.22 -7.35 -3.06
N GLY A 16 -11.00 -7.64 -4.35
CA GLY A 16 -11.11 -6.70 -5.45
C GLY A 16 -9.96 -5.70 -5.45
N PHE A 17 -10.26 -4.40 -5.46
CA PHE A 17 -9.25 -3.35 -5.30
C PHE A 17 -8.99 -3.14 -3.80
N GLY A 18 -7.91 -3.74 -3.31
CA GLY A 18 -7.60 -3.85 -1.89
C GLY A 18 -6.38 -4.74 -1.67
N GLU A 19 -5.83 -4.72 -0.47
CA GLU A 19 -4.75 -5.58 -0.04
C GLU A 19 -5.11 -6.33 1.23
N VAL A 20 -5.02 -7.65 1.13
CA VAL A 20 -5.05 -8.56 2.27
C VAL A 20 -4.09 -9.70 1.96
N GLN A 21 -3.03 -9.81 2.75
CA GLN A 21 -2.00 -10.82 2.53
C GLN A 21 -1.68 -11.56 3.82
N LEU A 22 -1.41 -12.86 3.73
CA LEU A 22 -0.94 -13.66 4.86
C LEU A 22 0.39 -14.31 4.51
N LEU A 23 1.45 -13.86 5.17
CA LEU A 23 2.77 -14.49 5.12
C LEU A 23 2.84 -15.57 6.20
N SER A 24 3.04 -16.82 5.78
CA SER A 24 3.17 -17.97 6.67
C SER A 24 4.57 -18.59 6.54
N CYS A 25 5.25 -18.77 7.66
CA CYS A 25 6.53 -19.47 7.77
C CYS A 25 6.35 -20.77 8.54
N PHE A 26 6.75 -21.90 7.96
CA PHE A 26 6.60 -23.24 8.54
C PHE A 26 7.96 -23.80 8.96
N TYR A 27 7.98 -24.58 10.03
CA TYR A 27 9.19 -25.17 10.62
C TYR A 27 9.06 -26.68 10.69
N ALA A 28 10.16 -27.39 10.40
CA ALA A 28 10.20 -28.86 10.43
C ALA A 28 9.86 -29.46 11.81
N ALA A 29 10.10 -28.72 12.88
CA ALA A 29 9.81 -29.11 14.25
C ALA A 29 9.12 -27.96 15.00
N PRO A 30 8.25 -28.27 15.99
CA PRO A 30 7.66 -27.26 16.85
C PRO A 30 8.71 -26.37 17.52
N LEU A 31 8.42 -25.07 17.55
CA LEU A 31 9.18 -24.06 18.29
C LEU A 31 8.92 -24.18 19.81
N PRO A 32 9.65 -23.44 20.68
CA PRO A 32 9.50 -23.56 22.13
C PRO A 32 8.08 -23.33 22.68
N ASP A 33 7.23 -22.62 21.93
CA ASP A 33 5.82 -22.41 22.25
C ASP A 33 4.88 -23.52 21.73
N GLY A 34 5.44 -24.61 21.19
CA GLY A 34 4.71 -25.77 20.68
C GLY A 34 4.14 -25.60 19.26
N ARG A 35 4.25 -24.41 18.65
CA ARG A 35 3.77 -24.14 17.29
C ARG A 35 4.87 -24.40 16.26
N ALA A 36 4.49 -24.99 15.12
CA ALA A 36 5.40 -25.23 13.98
C ALA A 36 5.20 -24.23 12.83
N GLU A 37 4.47 -23.15 13.08
CA GLU A 37 4.14 -22.14 12.08
C GLU A 37 4.06 -20.75 12.71
N ARG A 38 4.33 -19.73 11.88
CA ARG A 38 4.24 -18.31 12.21
C ARG A 38 3.51 -17.55 11.11
N HIS A 39 2.66 -16.61 11.49
CA HIS A 39 1.74 -15.93 10.59
C HIS A 39 1.79 -14.42 10.80
N VAL A 40 2.03 -13.70 9.70
CA VAL A 40 2.01 -12.23 9.66
C VAL A 40 0.93 -11.80 8.68
N LEU A 41 -0.10 -11.11 9.19
CA LEU A 41 -1.11 -10.46 8.36
C LEU A 41 -0.53 -9.14 7.85
N ILE A 42 -0.57 -8.92 6.55
CA ILE A 42 -0.05 -7.71 5.91
C ILE A 42 -1.21 -7.06 5.15
N ASP A 43 -1.60 -5.89 5.63
CA ASP A 43 -2.79 -5.15 5.24
C ASP A 43 -4.11 -5.95 5.40
N PHE A 44 -5.21 -5.22 5.54
CA PHE A 44 -6.55 -5.76 5.68
C PHE A 44 -7.60 -4.77 5.16
N GLY A 45 -7.64 -4.53 3.85
CA GLY A 45 -8.54 -3.53 3.27
C GLY A 45 -9.08 -3.83 1.87
N SER A 46 -10.07 -3.01 1.49
CA SER A 46 -10.74 -3.01 0.18
C SER A 46 -11.48 -1.69 -0.04
N THR A 47 -11.41 -1.15 -1.25
CA THR A 47 -12.23 -0.02 -1.71
C THR A 47 -13.29 -0.45 -2.73
N HIS A 48 -13.00 -1.46 -3.55
CA HIS A 48 -13.90 -1.96 -4.57
C HIS A 48 -13.95 -3.48 -4.54
N ARG A 49 -15.14 -4.03 -4.33
CA ARG A 49 -15.35 -5.47 -4.25
C ARG A 49 -15.52 -6.08 -5.66
N PRO A 50 -15.15 -7.35 -5.87
CA PRO A 50 -15.52 -8.08 -7.08
C PRO A 50 -17.05 -8.05 -7.28
N LYS A 51 -17.52 -8.04 -8.53
CA LYS A 51 -18.95 -7.85 -8.86
C LYS A 51 -19.88 -8.84 -8.14
N ASP A 52 -19.44 -10.09 -7.97
CA ASP A 52 -20.23 -11.16 -7.35
C ASP A 52 -19.97 -11.33 -5.84
N ALA A 53 -19.10 -10.49 -5.27
CA ALA A 53 -18.76 -10.56 -3.85
C ALA A 53 -19.95 -10.13 -2.97
N LYS A 54 -20.14 -10.86 -1.88
CA LYS A 54 -21.20 -10.60 -0.90
C LYS A 54 -20.83 -9.46 0.05
N ALA A 55 -21.83 -8.93 0.76
CA ALA A 55 -21.63 -7.80 1.67
C ALA A 55 -20.67 -8.12 2.84
N ASP A 56 -20.65 -9.37 3.25
CA ASP A 56 -19.81 -9.97 4.30
C ASP A 56 -18.43 -10.42 3.81
N MET A 57 -17.98 -10.00 2.61
CA MET A 57 -16.69 -10.42 2.03
C MET A 57 -15.52 -10.29 3.01
N MET A 58 -15.38 -9.16 3.70
CA MET A 58 -14.28 -8.96 4.66
C MET A 58 -14.37 -9.89 5.87
N VAL A 59 -15.59 -10.24 6.31
CA VAL A 59 -15.81 -11.23 7.38
C VAL A 59 -15.38 -12.62 6.90
N ARG A 60 -15.77 -13.01 5.69
CA ARG A 60 -15.35 -14.28 5.07
C ARG A 60 -13.83 -14.35 4.88
N VAL A 61 -13.18 -13.25 4.54
CA VAL A 61 -11.71 -13.18 4.45
C VAL A 61 -11.07 -13.31 5.83
N ALA A 62 -11.60 -12.65 6.87
CA ALA A 62 -11.13 -12.83 8.25
C ALA A 62 -11.26 -14.30 8.71
N GLU A 63 -12.35 -14.96 8.34
CA GLU A 63 -12.56 -16.39 8.59
C GLU A 63 -11.53 -17.28 7.89
N LEU A 64 -11.21 -17.00 6.62
CA LEU A 64 -10.14 -17.72 5.93
C LEU A 64 -8.75 -17.42 6.53
N ILE A 65 -8.50 -16.21 7.04
CA ILE A 65 -7.28 -15.90 7.79
C ILE A 65 -7.22 -16.73 9.06
N ARG A 66 -8.33 -16.84 9.82
CA ARG A 66 -8.41 -17.69 11.01
C ARG A 66 -8.09 -19.15 10.68
N GLU A 67 -8.65 -19.67 9.58
CA GLU A 67 -8.38 -21.03 9.11
C GLU A 67 -6.89 -21.22 8.74
N HIS A 68 -6.34 -20.37 7.89
CA HIS A 68 -4.96 -20.51 7.38
C HIS A 68 -3.87 -20.18 8.41
N SER A 69 -4.23 -19.59 9.54
CA SER A 69 -3.33 -19.27 10.65
C SER A 69 -3.44 -20.24 11.83
N GLY A 70 -4.28 -21.28 11.72
CA GLY A 70 -4.55 -22.19 12.84
C GLY A 70 -5.17 -21.47 14.05
N GLY A 71 -5.81 -20.32 13.84
CA GLY A 71 -6.42 -19.49 14.88
C GLY A 71 -5.46 -18.55 15.62
N VAL A 72 -4.20 -18.40 15.19
CA VAL A 72 -3.22 -17.54 15.87
C VAL A 72 -2.42 -16.69 14.88
N LEU A 73 -2.42 -15.37 15.07
CA LEU A 73 -1.53 -14.44 14.38
C LEU A 73 -0.36 -14.03 15.28
N ASP A 74 0.82 -13.88 14.70
CA ASP A 74 1.98 -13.36 15.42
C ASP A 74 2.07 -11.85 15.32
N ALA A 75 1.84 -11.30 14.13
CA ALA A 75 1.88 -9.86 13.90
C ALA A 75 0.90 -9.39 12.83
N ILE A 76 0.57 -8.10 12.89
CA ILE A 76 -0.12 -7.35 11.85
C ILE A 76 0.84 -6.26 11.36
N VAL A 77 1.01 -6.16 10.05
CA VAL A 77 1.71 -5.07 9.37
C VAL A 77 0.68 -4.28 8.57
N VAL A 78 0.62 -2.96 8.76
CA VAL A 78 -0.14 -2.07 7.90
C VAL A 78 0.83 -1.16 7.17
N THR A 79 0.86 -1.24 5.84
CA THR A 79 1.87 -0.57 5.03
C THR A 79 1.68 0.94 5.05
N HIS A 80 0.44 1.43 4.96
CA HIS A 80 0.07 2.85 5.08
C HIS A 80 -1.45 3.02 5.30
N ARG A 81 -1.93 4.27 5.36
CA ARG A 81 -3.26 4.62 5.88
C ARG A 81 -4.45 4.43 4.91
N HIS A 82 -4.23 4.09 3.64
CA HIS A 82 -5.32 4.07 2.67
C HIS A 82 -6.37 2.97 2.95
N LYS A 83 -7.59 3.19 2.45
CA LYS A 83 -8.77 2.35 2.70
C LYS A 83 -8.59 0.93 2.20
N ASP A 84 -8.04 0.77 1.02
CA ASP A 84 -7.65 -0.50 0.41
C ASP A 84 -6.66 -1.30 1.26
N HIS A 85 -6.00 -0.69 2.26
CA HIS A 85 -5.05 -1.38 3.13
C HIS A 85 -5.56 -1.64 4.55
N LEU A 86 -6.61 -0.93 5.02
CA LEU A 86 -7.05 -1.08 6.41
C LEU A 86 -8.55 -0.98 6.66
N SER A 87 -9.38 -0.80 5.63
CA SER A 87 -10.83 -0.66 5.79
C SER A 87 -11.52 -1.89 6.42
N GLY A 88 -10.92 -3.09 6.31
CA GLY A 88 -11.41 -4.30 6.93
C GLY A 88 -11.47 -4.21 8.46
N PHE A 89 -10.54 -3.49 9.08
CA PHE A 89 -10.55 -3.25 10.54
C PHE A 89 -11.69 -2.32 10.98
N ALA A 90 -12.41 -1.68 10.05
CA ALA A 90 -13.61 -0.91 10.36
C ALA A 90 -14.89 -1.76 10.36
N VAL A 91 -14.82 -3.03 9.93
CA VAL A 91 -15.94 -3.97 9.94
C VAL A 91 -15.90 -4.74 11.26
N ASP A 92 -16.86 -4.48 12.17
CA ASP A 92 -16.82 -4.97 13.56
C ASP A 92 -16.56 -6.48 13.65
N GLU A 93 -17.38 -7.28 12.97
CA GLU A 93 -17.25 -8.74 13.02
C GLU A 93 -15.91 -9.25 12.46
N ALA A 94 -15.40 -8.62 11.39
CA ALA A 94 -14.09 -8.98 10.84
C ALA A 94 -12.94 -8.57 11.79
N ALA A 95 -13.04 -7.38 12.38
CA ALA A 95 -12.06 -6.87 13.34
C ALA A 95 -12.03 -7.72 14.63
N ASP A 96 -13.20 -8.15 15.11
CA ASP A 96 -13.34 -9.06 16.26
C ASP A 96 -12.69 -10.42 15.98
N ILE A 97 -12.88 -10.98 14.78
CA ILE A 97 -12.21 -12.21 14.36
C ILE A 97 -10.69 -12.00 14.41
N ILE A 98 -10.17 -10.95 13.77
CA ILE A 98 -8.72 -10.69 13.72
C ILE A 98 -8.12 -10.45 15.12
N ALA A 99 -8.80 -9.67 15.97
CA ALA A 99 -8.39 -9.48 17.37
C ALA A 99 -8.39 -10.81 18.15
N GLY A 100 -9.38 -11.67 17.89
CA GLY A 100 -9.49 -13.02 18.45
C GLY A 100 -8.34 -13.95 18.06
N LEU A 101 -7.59 -13.65 16.99
CA LEU A 101 -6.37 -14.39 16.61
C LEU A 101 -5.15 -14.00 17.46
N GLN A 102 -5.31 -13.07 18.42
CA GLN A 102 -4.31 -12.67 19.41
C GLN A 102 -2.95 -12.26 18.80
N PRO A 103 -2.93 -11.31 17.84
CA PRO A 103 -1.67 -10.76 17.33
C PRO A 103 -0.86 -10.15 18.47
N LYS A 104 0.47 -10.31 18.42
CA LYS A 104 1.36 -9.86 19.49
C LYS A 104 2.02 -8.51 19.18
N LEU A 105 2.04 -8.13 17.90
CA LEU A 105 2.70 -6.94 17.40
C LEU A 105 1.87 -6.29 16.29
N VAL A 106 1.75 -4.97 16.33
CA VAL A 106 1.19 -4.13 15.26
C VAL A 106 2.28 -3.21 14.73
N VAL A 107 2.70 -3.43 13.47
CA VAL A 107 3.72 -2.65 12.78
C VAL A 107 3.07 -1.67 11.81
N ARG A 108 3.46 -0.40 11.89
CA ARG A 108 2.99 0.70 11.03
C ARG A 108 4.16 1.59 10.61
N PRO A 109 4.03 2.42 9.56
CA PRO A 109 5.04 3.43 9.28
C PRO A 109 5.09 4.49 10.37
N TRP A 110 6.25 5.11 10.55
CA TRP A 110 6.48 6.14 11.57
C TRP A 110 5.46 7.29 11.49
N THR A 111 5.02 7.64 10.28
CA THR A 111 4.03 8.70 10.01
C THR A 111 2.65 8.44 10.63
N GLU A 112 2.38 7.22 11.08
CA GLU A 112 1.12 6.78 11.68
C GLU A 112 1.15 6.80 13.21
N ASP A 113 2.27 7.18 13.83
CA ASP A 113 2.39 7.26 15.28
C ASP A 113 1.44 8.33 15.86
N PRO A 114 0.46 7.95 16.71
CA PRO A 114 -0.52 8.86 17.28
C PRO A 114 0.10 9.88 18.26
N ALA A 115 1.31 9.62 18.75
CA ALA A 115 2.05 10.51 19.64
C ALA A 115 2.86 11.57 18.89
N LEU A 116 2.97 11.50 17.56
CA LEU A 116 3.69 12.52 16.80
C LEU A 116 3.05 13.91 16.94
N PRO A 117 3.85 14.96 17.19
CA PRO A 117 3.41 16.32 17.00
C PRO A 117 2.81 16.49 15.60
N ARG A 118 1.76 17.30 15.51
CA ARG A 118 1.14 17.64 14.21
C ARG A 118 2.15 18.19 13.23
N ASP A 119 3.26 18.72 13.75
CA ASP A 119 4.31 19.32 13.00
C ASP A 119 5.61 18.47 12.80
N ALA A 120 5.57 17.18 13.11
CA ALA A 120 6.74 16.31 13.13
C ALA A 120 7.38 16.09 11.74
N THR A 121 8.71 16.19 11.64
CA THR A 121 9.52 15.94 10.42
C THR A 121 10.26 14.61 10.42
N ALA A 122 10.17 13.88 11.53
CA ALA A 122 10.90 12.68 11.83
C ALA A 122 10.10 11.90 12.90
N PRO A 123 10.38 10.61 13.11
CA PRO A 123 9.87 9.86 14.25
C PRO A 123 10.17 10.57 15.56
N LEU A 124 9.44 10.21 16.63
CA LEU A 124 9.74 10.71 17.97
C LEU A 124 11.17 10.31 18.35
N ALA A 125 12.07 11.29 18.46
CA ALA A 125 13.40 11.06 19.02
C ALA A 125 13.29 10.77 20.52
N ALA A 126 14.14 9.88 21.04
CA ALA A 126 14.29 9.69 22.49
C ALA A 126 14.76 10.98 23.19
N ASP A 127 15.44 11.89 22.47
CA ASP A 127 15.84 13.24 22.91
C ASP A 127 16.16 14.11 21.66
N ALA A 128 15.31 15.07 21.25
CA ALA A 128 15.72 16.10 20.27
C ALA A 128 14.90 17.41 20.31
N ASP A 129 15.65 18.52 20.21
CA ASP A 129 15.28 19.95 20.16
C ASP A 129 14.72 20.36 18.78
N PRO A 130 13.57 21.07 18.68
CA PRO A 130 12.84 21.23 17.43
C PRO A 130 13.14 22.56 16.69
N GLU A 131 13.89 22.49 15.58
CA GLU A 131 13.77 23.48 14.50
C GLU A 131 13.62 22.84 13.09
N ARG A 132 12.35 22.74 12.68
CA ARG A 132 11.75 23.20 11.41
C ARG A 132 11.61 22.30 10.13
N VAL A 133 10.34 22.29 9.67
CA VAL A 133 9.72 22.22 8.30
C VAL A 133 9.31 20.87 7.67
N PHE A 134 8.36 20.17 8.28
CA PHE A 134 7.47 19.19 7.60
C PHE A 134 6.07 19.26 8.15
N GLY A 135 6.03 19.63 9.42
CA GLY A 135 4.81 19.74 10.12
C GLY A 135 3.72 20.65 9.63
N VAL A 136 4.08 21.63 8.82
CA VAL A 136 3.12 22.50 8.17
C VAL A 136 2.28 21.69 7.16
N ARG A 137 2.77 20.57 6.60
CA ARG A 137 2.05 19.76 5.61
C ARG A 137 1.22 18.64 6.23
N LEU A 138 1.71 17.94 7.27
CA LEU A 138 0.89 17.01 8.05
C LEU A 138 -0.21 17.76 8.82
N ALA A 139 0.12 18.91 9.43
CA ALA A 139 -0.88 19.80 10.03
C ALA A 139 -1.82 20.41 8.98
N ALA A 140 -1.37 20.72 7.75
CA ALA A 140 -2.27 21.14 6.67
C ALA A 140 -3.19 20.00 6.22
N GLY A 141 -2.71 18.76 6.16
CA GLY A 141 -3.51 17.56 5.88
C GLY A 141 -4.55 17.29 6.96
N GLN A 142 -4.18 17.41 8.25
CA GLN A 142 -5.10 17.28 9.39
C GLN A 142 -6.09 18.46 9.48
N GLN A 143 -5.66 19.68 9.19
CA GLN A 143 -6.56 20.85 9.10
C GLN A 143 -7.51 20.74 7.90
N LEU A 144 -7.03 20.21 6.78
CA LEU A 144 -7.83 19.92 5.60
C LEU A 144 -8.87 18.83 5.91
N ALA A 145 -8.47 17.74 6.58
CA ALA A 145 -9.35 16.68 7.06
C ALA A 145 -10.46 17.25 7.95
N GLY A 146 -10.10 18.03 8.97
CA GLY A 146 -11.07 18.64 9.90
C GLY A 146 -12.01 19.65 9.22
N ARG A 147 -11.54 20.37 8.19
CA ARG A 147 -12.39 21.26 7.38
C ARG A 147 -13.31 20.50 6.45
N ILE A 148 -12.85 19.41 5.85
CA ILE A 148 -13.66 18.51 5.02
C ILE A 148 -14.75 17.84 5.87
N GLU A 149 -14.44 17.34 7.07
CA GLU A 149 -15.43 16.81 8.01
C GLU A 149 -16.48 17.84 8.41
N ALA A 150 -16.07 19.08 8.68
CA ALA A 150 -17.00 20.17 9.01
C ALA A 150 -17.94 20.51 7.84
N LEU A 151 -17.41 20.49 6.61
CA LEU A 151 -18.20 20.70 5.39
C LEU A 151 -19.15 19.53 5.10
N VAL A 152 -18.74 18.28 5.36
CA VAL A 152 -19.59 17.09 5.21
C VAL A 152 -20.75 17.09 6.19
N ARG A 153 -20.52 17.45 7.46
CA ARG A 153 -21.58 17.54 8.48
C ARG A 153 -22.70 18.52 8.12
N GLY A 154 -22.40 19.54 7.31
CA GLY A 154 -23.36 20.54 6.85
C GLY A 154 -23.93 20.29 5.44
N ALA A 155 -23.48 19.26 4.72
CA ALA A 155 -23.86 19.04 3.33
C ALA A 155 -25.05 18.07 3.19
N HIS A 156 -25.99 18.41 2.31
CA HIS A 156 -27.04 17.44 1.91
C HIS A 156 -26.41 16.30 1.10
N ALA A 157 -26.45 15.07 1.63
CA ALA A 157 -25.85 13.86 1.06
C ALA A 157 -26.21 13.59 -0.42
N ASN A 158 -27.40 14.02 -0.87
CA ASN A 158 -27.89 13.80 -2.24
C ASN A 158 -27.51 14.91 -3.24
N SER A 159 -26.86 15.99 -2.77
CA SER A 159 -26.38 17.07 -3.64
C SER A 159 -25.06 16.70 -4.32
N VAL A 160 -24.77 17.30 -5.49
CA VAL A 160 -23.49 17.08 -6.19
C VAL A 160 -22.29 17.47 -5.31
N SER A 161 -22.38 18.60 -4.59
CA SER A 161 -21.35 19.05 -3.66
C SER A 161 -21.25 18.17 -2.41
N GLY A 162 -22.38 17.68 -1.89
CA GLY A 162 -22.41 16.75 -0.76
C GLY A 162 -21.82 15.40 -1.11
N ARG A 163 -22.13 14.83 -2.28
CA ARG A 163 -21.48 13.60 -2.78
C ARG A 163 -19.98 13.76 -2.99
N LEU A 164 -19.53 14.92 -3.45
CA LEU A 164 -18.11 15.19 -3.69
C LEU A 164 -17.33 15.45 -2.39
N LEU A 165 -17.94 16.16 -1.42
CA LEU A 165 -17.40 16.32 -0.07
C LEU A 165 -17.38 15.00 0.69
N HIS A 166 -18.39 14.15 0.51
CA HIS A 166 -18.40 12.79 1.05
C HIS A 166 -17.30 11.94 0.43
N ALA A 167 -17.07 12.03 -0.89
CA ALA A 167 -15.94 11.38 -1.56
C ALA A 167 -14.57 11.89 -1.06
N ALA A 168 -14.43 13.19 -0.75
CA ALA A 168 -13.20 13.76 -0.17
C ALA A 168 -13.01 13.37 1.31
N ALA A 169 -14.08 13.26 2.09
CA ALA A 169 -14.05 12.70 3.45
C ALA A 169 -13.91 11.18 3.45
N ASP A 170 -14.33 10.52 2.39
CA ASP A 170 -14.02 9.12 2.18
C ASP A 170 -12.52 8.92 1.94
N GLN A 171 -11.79 9.95 1.49
CA GLN A 171 -10.33 9.91 1.42
C GLN A 171 -9.66 10.25 2.78
N LEU A 172 -10.39 10.81 3.76
CA LEU A 172 -9.91 11.23 5.08
C LEU A 172 -11.02 11.16 6.15
N PRO A 173 -11.01 10.30 7.21
CA PRO A 173 -10.10 9.21 7.58
C PRO A 173 -10.82 7.86 7.91
N ASN A 174 -10.07 6.76 7.84
CA ASN A 174 -10.41 5.44 8.38
C ASN A 174 -10.45 5.38 9.92
N ALA A 175 -11.08 6.36 10.58
CA ALA A 175 -10.93 6.59 12.01
C ALA A 175 -11.29 5.39 12.88
N LYS A 176 -12.27 4.56 12.45
CA LYS A 176 -12.64 3.35 13.18
C LYS A 176 -11.55 2.28 13.12
N ALA A 177 -11.02 2.02 11.93
CA ALA A 177 -9.93 1.06 11.73
C ALA A 177 -8.62 1.55 12.38
N ILE A 178 -8.31 2.84 12.31
CA ILE A 178 -7.15 3.43 12.99
C ILE A 178 -7.29 3.27 14.50
N ARG A 179 -8.46 3.62 15.08
CA ARG A 179 -8.71 3.40 16.52
C ARG A 179 -8.58 1.93 16.91
N PHE A 180 -9.11 1.01 16.11
CA PHE A 180 -8.93 -0.42 16.35
C PHE A 180 -7.44 -0.80 16.41
N LEU A 181 -6.63 -0.32 15.44
CA LEU A 181 -5.20 -0.59 15.40
C LEU A 181 -4.45 0.07 16.57
N ASP A 182 -4.84 1.27 16.98
CA ASP A 182 -4.27 1.97 18.15
C ASP A 182 -4.59 1.22 19.45
N ASP A 183 -5.85 0.83 19.65
CA ASP A 183 -6.30 0.07 20.80
C ASP A 183 -5.60 -1.30 20.86
N LEU A 184 -5.47 -1.98 19.70
CA LEU A 184 -4.77 -3.24 19.60
C LEU A 184 -3.28 -3.10 19.90
N ALA A 185 -2.60 -2.09 19.35
CA ALA A 185 -1.20 -1.80 19.62
C ALA A 185 -0.96 -1.45 21.11
N ALA A 186 -1.88 -0.73 21.74
CA ALA A 186 -1.82 -0.39 23.16
C ALA A 186 -2.09 -1.61 24.07
N ALA A 187 -2.94 -2.53 23.65
CA ALA A 187 -3.21 -3.79 24.36
C ALA A 187 -2.11 -4.84 24.15
N THR A 188 -1.27 -4.66 23.13
CA THR A 188 -0.18 -5.58 22.74
C THR A 188 1.13 -4.81 22.65
N GLU A 189 1.89 -4.95 21.56
CA GLU A 189 3.03 -4.11 21.24
C GLU A 189 2.81 -3.39 19.91
N GLY A 190 3.19 -2.11 19.85
CA GLY A 190 3.17 -1.30 18.63
C GLY A 190 4.58 -0.89 18.20
N GLU A 191 4.84 -0.93 16.89
CA GLU A 191 6.04 -0.38 16.26
C GLU A 191 5.68 0.57 15.13
N TYR A 192 6.41 1.68 15.05
CA TYR A 192 6.23 2.72 14.05
C TYR A 192 7.57 2.98 13.36
N LEU A 193 7.76 2.35 12.20
CA LEU A 193 9.08 2.18 11.58
C LEU A 193 9.34 3.17 10.45
N HIS A 194 10.61 3.54 10.28
CA HIS A 194 11.13 4.24 9.11
C HIS A 194 12.27 3.45 8.45
N ALA A 195 12.72 3.91 7.30
CA ALA A 195 13.84 3.33 6.58
C ALA A 195 15.08 3.19 7.49
N GLY A 196 15.71 2.01 7.48
CA GLY A 196 16.87 1.69 8.32
C GLY A 196 16.54 1.09 9.69
N ASP A 197 15.28 1.12 10.14
CA ASP A 197 14.89 0.53 11.42
C ASP A 197 14.94 -1.00 11.40
N SER A 198 15.22 -1.56 12.57
CA SER A 198 14.97 -2.97 12.89
C SER A 198 13.55 -3.16 13.44
N THR A 199 13.00 -4.36 13.32
CA THR A 199 11.66 -4.69 13.84
C THR A 199 11.66 -5.91 14.74
N LYS A 200 10.76 -5.94 15.73
CA LYS A 200 10.49 -7.13 16.56
C LYS A 200 9.88 -8.30 15.79
N LEU A 201 9.51 -8.15 14.51
CA LEU A 201 9.06 -9.29 13.68
C LEU A 201 10.07 -10.45 13.70
N GLU A 202 11.38 -10.17 13.72
CA GLU A 202 12.44 -11.19 13.79
C GLU A 202 12.41 -12.02 15.10
N GLN A 203 11.86 -11.45 16.17
CA GLN A 203 11.71 -12.12 17.46
C GLN A 203 10.48 -13.04 17.47
N LEU A 204 9.42 -12.63 16.77
CA LEU A 204 8.17 -13.38 16.67
C LEU A 204 8.25 -14.50 15.62
N VAL A 205 9.07 -14.31 14.58
CA VAL A 205 9.28 -15.27 13.49
C VAL A 205 10.77 -15.65 13.44
N PRO A 206 11.21 -16.64 14.25
CA PRO A 206 12.63 -17.00 14.31
C PRO A 206 13.22 -17.38 12.94
N GLY A 207 14.41 -16.87 12.64
CA GLY A 207 15.14 -17.23 11.43
C GLY A 207 14.74 -16.45 10.18
N ILE A 208 13.93 -15.40 10.32
CA ILE A 208 13.81 -14.34 9.30
C ILE A 208 14.78 -13.19 9.60
N GLY A 209 15.17 -12.46 8.57
CA GLY A 209 15.75 -11.12 8.69
C GLY A 209 14.86 -10.12 7.99
N VAL A 210 14.68 -8.93 8.56
CA VAL A 210 13.81 -7.88 8.01
C VAL A 210 14.60 -6.59 7.87
N ARG A 211 14.65 -6.06 6.65
CA ARG A 211 15.16 -4.70 6.38
C ARG A 211 13.99 -3.79 6.01
N VAL A 212 13.85 -2.69 6.74
CA VAL A 212 12.89 -1.62 6.42
C VAL A 212 13.57 -0.65 5.46
N LEU A 213 13.08 -0.59 4.22
CA LEU A 213 13.64 0.26 3.16
C LEU A 213 12.85 1.57 2.96
N GLY A 214 11.75 1.74 3.69
CA GLY A 214 10.85 2.88 3.57
C GLY A 214 9.75 2.85 4.62
N PRO A 215 9.09 4.00 4.88
CA PRO A 215 9.40 5.30 4.30
C PRO A 215 10.61 5.95 4.98
N PRO A 216 11.44 6.74 4.26
CA PRO A 216 12.49 7.53 4.90
C PRO A 216 11.89 8.66 5.75
N THR A 217 12.70 9.21 6.65
CA THR A 217 12.40 10.50 7.29
C THR A 217 12.62 11.64 6.29
N ILE A 218 12.11 12.83 6.59
CA ILE A 218 12.28 13.99 5.67
C ILE A 218 13.71 14.49 5.63
N ALA A 219 14.48 14.29 6.71
CA ALA A 219 15.89 14.62 6.71
C ALA A 219 16.69 13.70 5.77
N GLU A 220 16.28 12.43 5.66
CA GLU A 220 16.93 11.45 4.78
C GLU A 220 16.55 11.61 3.32
N SER A 221 15.31 12.03 3.03
CA SER A 221 14.86 12.34 1.68
C SER A 221 13.76 13.40 1.69
N ASP A 222 14.04 14.60 1.16
CA ASP A 222 13.00 15.61 0.97
C ASP A 222 12.10 15.30 -0.24
N ALA A 223 12.39 14.24 -0.99
CA ALA A 223 11.61 13.84 -2.15
C ALA A 223 10.23 13.31 -1.75
N VAL A 224 10.10 12.60 -0.62
CA VAL A 224 8.82 12.03 -0.13
C VAL A 224 7.75 13.10 0.15
N LEU A 225 8.17 14.35 0.29
CA LEU A 225 7.28 15.51 0.41
C LEU A 225 6.58 15.89 -0.90
N ARG A 226 7.04 15.38 -2.03
CA ARG A 226 6.60 15.77 -3.37
C ARG A 226 6.14 14.51 -4.08
N GLN A 227 5.44 14.71 -5.19
CA GLN A 227 5.10 13.63 -6.09
C GLN A 227 5.33 14.10 -7.52
N ARG A 228 6.04 13.29 -8.30
CA ARG A 228 6.26 13.53 -9.73
C ARG A 228 5.04 13.04 -10.51
N ASP A 229 4.43 13.94 -11.26
CA ASP A 229 3.30 13.59 -12.14
C ASP A 229 3.74 12.76 -13.36
N ARG A 230 5.00 12.90 -13.79
CA ARG A 230 5.61 12.22 -14.95
C ARG A 230 7.11 12.04 -14.75
N ASP A 231 7.61 10.87 -15.14
CA ASP A 231 9.04 10.58 -15.25
C ASP A 231 9.23 9.46 -16.30
N PRO A 232 9.61 9.77 -17.56
CA PRO A 232 9.70 8.75 -18.61
C PRO A 232 10.77 7.68 -18.35
N GLU A 233 11.79 8.00 -17.57
CA GLU A 233 12.89 7.10 -17.24
C GLU A 233 12.50 6.13 -16.13
N GLU A 234 11.63 6.54 -15.20
CA GLU A 234 11.21 5.71 -14.06
C GLU A 234 9.80 5.10 -14.23
N PHE A 235 8.90 5.74 -14.97
CA PHE A 235 7.48 5.35 -15.04
C PHE A 235 7.16 4.50 -16.26
N TRP A 236 6.18 3.61 -16.10
CA TRP A 236 5.62 2.76 -17.15
C TRP A 236 4.62 3.51 -18.05
N MET A 237 5.11 4.47 -18.84
CA MET A 237 4.29 5.21 -19.81
C MET A 237 4.21 4.45 -21.15
N LEU A 238 3.14 4.69 -21.93
CA LEU A 238 3.05 4.17 -23.30
C LEU A 238 4.15 4.87 -24.12
N GLN A 239 5.04 4.09 -24.76
CA GLN A 239 5.90 4.63 -25.81
C GLN A 239 5.01 4.98 -27.00
N LEU A 240 4.64 6.25 -27.09
CA LEU A 240 4.03 6.80 -28.29
C LEU A 240 5.15 7.22 -29.25
N ASP A 241 5.79 6.25 -29.89
CA ASP A 241 6.55 6.54 -31.11
C ASP A 241 5.52 6.94 -32.18
N ALA A 242 5.48 8.24 -32.48
CA ALA A 242 4.63 8.99 -33.42
C ALA A 242 3.53 9.85 -32.79
N VAL A 243 3.92 10.96 -32.14
CA VAL A 243 3.02 12.11 -31.94
C VAL A 243 3.71 13.46 -32.16
N ASP A 244 4.60 13.56 -33.15
CA ASP A 244 5.09 14.86 -33.64
C ASP A 244 4.04 15.61 -34.51
N GLY A 245 2.74 15.32 -34.33
CA GLY A 245 1.68 15.82 -35.20
C GLY A 245 0.35 16.18 -34.53
N LEU A 246 0.25 16.22 -33.20
CA LEU A 246 -0.97 16.69 -32.52
C LEU A 246 -0.80 18.09 -31.97
N THR A 247 -1.39 19.06 -32.67
CA THR A 247 -1.68 20.38 -32.13
C THR A 247 -2.65 20.26 -30.95
N PRO A 248 -2.41 20.96 -29.82
CA PRO A 248 -3.25 20.88 -28.64
C PRO A 248 -4.59 21.59 -28.88
N GLU A 249 -5.57 20.88 -29.44
CA GLU A 249 -6.95 21.34 -29.49
C GLU A 249 -7.81 20.67 -28.41
N ARG A 250 -8.11 21.51 -27.40
CA ARG A 250 -9.36 21.59 -26.63
C ARG A 250 -9.76 20.36 -25.81
N LEU A 251 -9.25 20.32 -24.59
CA LEU A 251 -10.04 19.90 -23.41
C LEU A 251 -11.29 20.78 -23.31
N ASP A 252 -12.41 20.31 -23.84
CA ASP A 252 -13.70 20.99 -23.75
C ASP A 252 -14.30 20.82 -22.35
N THR A 253 -14.17 21.85 -21.51
CA THR A 253 -14.77 21.92 -20.17
C THR A 253 -16.21 22.43 -20.19
N ARG A 254 -16.91 22.43 -21.34
CA ARG A 254 -18.21 23.13 -21.49
C ARG A 254 -19.46 22.31 -21.25
N ALA A 255 -19.41 21.04 -20.89
CA ALA A 255 -20.63 20.32 -20.51
C ALA A 255 -21.08 20.74 -19.08
N PRO A 256 -22.14 21.55 -18.90
CA PRO A 256 -22.54 22.01 -17.58
C PRO A 256 -23.40 20.91 -16.93
N LYS A 257 -22.92 20.28 -15.87
CA LYS A 257 -23.79 19.58 -14.91
C LYS A 257 -24.54 20.61 -14.06
N ARG A 258 -25.86 20.46 -14.00
CA ARG A 258 -26.83 21.43 -13.46
C ARG A 258 -26.46 21.91 -12.03
N PRO A 259 -26.40 23.23 -11.76
CA PRO A 259 -26.11 23.80 -10.44
C PRO A 259 -27.18 23.50 -9.37
N PRO A 260 -26.84 23.59 -8.06
CA PRO A 260 -27.83 23.67 -6.98
C PRO A 260 -28.62 24.99 -7.04
N ASP A 261 -29.82 24.99 -6.45
CA ASP A 261 -30.76 26.10 -6.51
C ASP A 261 -30.30 27.26 -5.61
N VAL A 262 -29.79 28.33 -6.24
CA VAL A 262 -29.41 29.60 -5.60
C VAL A 262 -30.50 30.62 -5.97
N PRO A 263 -31.10 31.34 -5.00
CA PRO A 263 -32.13 32.33 -5.30
C PRO A 263 -31.65 33.32 -6.38
N PRO A 264 -32.47 33.63 -7.40
CA PRO A 264 -32.05 34.47 -8.51
C PRO A 264 -31.60 35.85 -8.02
N GLY A 265 -30.37 36.23 -8.38
CA GLY A 265 -29.78 37.52 -8.03
C GLY A 265 -28.50 37.82 -8.82
N PRO A 266 -28.04 39.08 -8.88
CA PRO A 266 -26.98 39.55 -9.78
C PRO A 266 -25.62 38.85 -9.61
N VAL A 267 -25.41 38.19 -8.47
CA VAL A 267 -24.15 37.54 -8.07
C VAL A 267 -24.23 36.01 -8.02
N ALA A 268 -25.39 35.41 -8.32
CA ALA A 268 -25.59 33.95 -8.23
C ALA A 268 -24.60 33.17 -9.11
N TRP A 269 -24.30 33.66 -10.31
CA TRP A 269 -23.30 33.07 -11.22
C TRP A 269 -21.87 33.14 -10.67
N LEU A 270 -21.54 34.19 -9.90
CA LEU A 270 -20.22 34.40 -9.33
C LEU A 270 -20.01 33.52 -8.10
N VAL A 271 -21.05 33.37 -7.27
CA VAL A 271 -21.06 32.45 -6.12
C VAL A 271 -20.95 31.00 -6.58
N ASP A 272 -21.71 30.58 -7.60
CA ASP A 272 -21.62 29.22 -8.18
C ASP A 272 -20.23 28.95 -8.77
N ARG A 273 -19.64 29.94 -9.46
CA ARG A 273 -18.30 29.82 -10.04
C ARG A 273 -17.20 29.76 -8.97
N LEU A 274 -17.27 30.60 -7.93
CA LEU A 274 -16.34 30.60 -6.81
C LEU A 274 -16.42 29.30 -5.99
N ALA A 275 -17.63 28.79 -5.75
CA ALA A 275 -17.83 27.53 -5.05
C ALA A 275 -17.24 26.34 -5.82
N ARG A 276 -17.46 26.26 -7.15
CA ARG A 276 -16.87 25.21 -8.01
C ARG A 276 -15.35 25.32 -8.09
N GLN A 277 -14.80 26.54 -8.18
CA GLN A 277 -13.36 26.76 -8.26
C GLN A 277 -12.64 26.43 -6.95
N GLN A 278 -13.23 26.79 -5.80
CA GLN A 278 -12.73 26.43 -4.48
C GLN A 278 -12.79 24.91 -4.27
N LEU A 279 -13.87 24.26 -4.71
CA LEU A 279 -14.05 22.81 -4.60
C LEU A 279 -13.10 22.03 -5.50
N GLY A 280 -12.85 22.47 -6.74
CA GLY A 280 -11.83 21.88 -7.61
C GLY A 280 -10.41 22.02 -7.06
N THR A 281 -10.11 23.14 -6.41
CA THR A 281 -8.83 23.37 -5.72
C THR A 281 -8.68 22.45 -4.50
N LEU A 282 -9.76 22.30 -3.72
CA LEU A 282 -9.84 21.39 -2.58
C LEU A 282 -9.61 19.94 -3.02
N MET A 283 -10.31 19.47 -4.06
CA MET A 283 -10.17 18.11 -4.57
C MET A 283 -8.77 17.83 -5.10
N ARG A 284 -8.13 18.81 -5.77
CA ARG A 284 -6.75 18.67 -6.21
C ARG A 284 -5.79 18.57 -5.01
N LEU A 285 -6.01 19.37 -3.96
CA LEU A 285 -5.21 19.33 -2.74
C LEU A 285 -5.39 17.99 -2.01
N VAL A 286 -6.63 17.51 -1.87
CA VAL A 286 -6.94 16.20 -1.28
C VAL A 286 -6.25 15.09 -2.06
N ARG A 287 -6.38 15.06 -3.39
CA ARG A 287 -5.66 14.09 -4.23
C ARG A 287 -4.15 14.18 -4.08
N THR A 288 -3.58 15.38 -4.01
CA THR A 288 -2.12 15.54 -3.81
C THR A 288 -1.69 15.00 -2.44
N VAL A 289 -2.52 15.17 -1.40
CA VAL A 289 -2.25 14.62 -0.07
C VAL A 289 -2.42 13.11 -0.07
N ASP A 290 -3.52 12.59 -0.64
CA ASP A 290 -3.85 11.17 -0.83
C ASP A 290 -2.71 10.47 -1.59
N ASP A 291 -2.31 11.01 -2.73
CA ASP A 291 -1.23 10.44 -3.52
C ASP A 291 0.13 10.44 -2.78
N ALA A 292 0.40 11.47 -1.96
CA ALA A 292 1.60 11.54 -1.13
C ALA A 292 1.61 10.52 0.02
N LEU A 293 0.45 10.07 0.50
CA LEU A 293 0.35 9.02 1.53
C LEU A 293 0.86 7.67 1.02
N ASN A 294 0.84 7.41 -0.29
CA ASN A 294 1.47 6.22 -0.85
C ASN A 294 2.98 6.17 -0.53
N ASN A 295 3.64 7.33 -0.51
CA ASN A 295 5.06 7.45 -0.18
C ASN A 295 5.36 7.36 1.32
N THR A 296 4.35 7.17 2.17
CA THR A 296 4.55 6.76 3.56
C THR A 296 4.49 5.24 3.74
N SER A 297 4.41 4.47 2.65
CA SER A 297 4.36 3.01 2.72
C SER A 297 5.61 2.40 3.33
N LEU A 298 5.41 1.42 4.23
CA LEU A 298 6.48 0.50 4.60
C LEU A 298 6.95 -0.29 3.37
N ILE A 299 8.26 -0.30 3.15
CA ILE A 299 8.90 -1.20 2.18
C ILE A 299 9.69 -2.23 2.98
N LEU A 300 9.24 -3.48 2.96
CA LEU A 300 9.88 -4.58 3.69
C LEU A 300 10.63 -5.50 2.74
N LEU A 301 11.92 -5.71 3.03
CA LEU A 301 12.72 -6.75 2.43
C LEU A 301 12.96 -7.84 3.47
N ILE A 302 12.35 -9.00 3.27
CA ILE A 302 12.31 -10.09 4.24
C ILE A 302 13.12 -11.25 3.70
N ASP A 303 14.19 -11.60 4.41
CA ASP A 303 14.95 -12.82 4.19
C ASP A 303 14.31 -13.95 5.02
N VAL A 304 13.93 -15.06 4.39
CA VAL A 304 13.38 -16.26 5.04
C VAL A 304 14.24 -17.45 4.60
N GLY A 305 15.21 -17.83 5.44
CA GLY A 305 16.27 -18.73 5.01
C GLY A 305 17.10 -18.12 3.87
N ASP A 306 17.22 -18.84 2.76
CA ASP A 306 17.90 -18.40 1.53
C ASP A 306 16.99 -17.59 0.60
N ARG A 307 15.73 -17.32 0.99
CA ARG A 307 14.75 -16.61 0.14
C ARG A 307 14.61 -15.17 0.50
N ARG A 308 14.51 -14.31 -0.52
CA ARG A 308 14.27 -12.88 -0.33
C ARG A 308 12.93 -12.44 -0.91
N LEU A 309 12.07 -11.92 -0.05
CA LEU A 309 10.73 -11.45 -0.36
C LEU A 309 10.70 -9.91 -0.28
N LEU A 310 10.18 -9.25 -1.31
CA LEU A 310 10.04 -7.79 -1.36
C LEU A 310 8.57 -7.38 -1.34
N LEU A 311 8.17 -6.65 -0.29
CA LEU A 311 6.80 -6.20 -0.03
C LEU A 311 6.77 -4.67 0.13
N PRO A 312 6.50 -3.90 -0.94
CA PRO A 312 6.67 -2.44 -0.93
C PRO A 312 5.43 -1.62 -0.54
N GLY A 313 4.31 -2.26 -0.18
CA GLY A 313 3.02 -1.58 -0.06
C GLY A 313 2.70 -0.82 -1.35
N ASP A 314 2.41 0.48 -1.21
CA ASP A 314 2.08 1.37 -2.33
C ASP A 314 3.17 2.41 -2.61
N ALA A 315 4.37 2.19 -2.08
CA ALA A 315 5.52 3.08 -2.27
C ALA A 315 5.73 3.44 -3.75
N GLN A 316 5.81 4.74 -4.02
CA GLN A 316 6.14 5.27 -5.34
C GLN A 316 7.59 5.76 -5.37
N ILE A 317 8.01 6.34 -6.50
CA ILE A 317 9.42 6.65 -6.77
C ILE A 317 10.07 7.50 -5.68
N GLU A 318 9.34 8.38 -5.02
CA GLU A 318 9.92 9.25 -4.00
C GLU A 318 10.30 8.48 -2.72
N ASN A 319 9.51 7.49 -2.33
CA ASN A 319 9.87 6.57 -1.24
C ASN A 319 11.03 5.65 -1.69
N TRP A 320 10.93 5.07 -2.89
CA TRP A 320 11.98 4.20 -3.46
C TRP A 320 13.34 4.90 -3.65
N SER A 321 13.35 6.21 -3.87
CA SER A 321 14.59 6.94 -4.17
C SER A 321 15.61 6.85 -3.05
N TRP A 322 15.15 6.73 -1.80
CA TRP A 322 16.04 6.48 -0.67
C TRP A 322 16.85 5.21 -0.86
N ALA A 323 16.19 4.05 -0.96
CA ALA A 323 16.86 2.75 -1.07
C ALA A 323 17.66 2.57 -2.38
N LEU A 324 17.18 3.18 -3.48
CA LEU A 324 17.80 3.01 -4.80
C LEU A 324 18.97 3.97 -5.05
N ARG A 325 18.99 5.15 -4.38
CA ARG A 325 19.92 6.23 -4.73
C ARG A 325 20.53 6.97 -3.56
N GLU A 326 19.76 7.27 -2.51
CA GLU A 326 20.15 8.30 -1.52
C GLU A 326 20.74 7.71 -0.24
N ALA A 327 20.37 6.48 0.13
CA ALA A 327 20.94 5.78 1.27
C ALA A 327 22.46 5.64 1.14
N SER A 328 23.20 5.78 2.25
CA SER A 328 24.66 5.70 2.25
C SER A 328 25.18 4.34 1.75
N ASP A 329 24.38 3.30 1.91
CA ASP A 329 24.59 1.91 1.51
C ASP A 329 23.71 1.51 0.29
N ALA A 330 23.19 2.47 -0.49
CA ALA A 330 22.31 2.21 -1.64
C ALA A 330 22.91 1.23 -2.68
N ALA A 331 24.24 1.12 -2.79
CA ALA A 331 24.87 0.11 -3.63
C ALA A 331 24.65 -1.33 -3.11
N GLU A 332 24.73 -1.52 -1.80
CA GLU A 332 24.43 -2.80 -1.14
C GLU A 332 22.93 -3.11 -1.22
N LEU A 333 22.07 -2.13 -0.94
CA LEU A 333 20.61 -2.29 -1.06
C LEU A 333 20.21 -2.70 -2.48
N ARG A 334 20.79 -2.08 -3.52
CA ARG A 334 20.55 -2.50 -4.92
C ARG A 334 21.02 -3.93 -5.20
N ALA A 335 22.14 -4.37 -4.62
CA ALA A 335 22.59 -5.75 -4.74
C ALA A 335 21.62 -6.73 -4.08
N LEU A 336 21.06 -6.37 -2.92
CA LEU A 336 20.04 -7.17 -2.24
C LEU A 336 18.72 -7.21 -3.03
N LEU A 337 18.30 -6.08 -3.60
CA LEU A 337 17.08 -5.95 -4.43
C LEU A 337 17.19 -6.71 -5.76
N ALA A 338 18.39 -6.79 -6.35
CA ALA A 338 18.67 -7.62 -7.52
C ALA A 338 18.57 -9.12 -7.21
N ASP A 339 18.66 -9.48 -5.93
CA ASP A 339 18.69 -10.85 -5.41
C ASP A 339 17.33 -11.31 -4.83
N VAL A 340 16.24 -10.59 -5.13
CA VAL A 340 14.86 -10.92 -4.74
C VAL A 340 14.36 -12.18 -5.45
N ASP A 341 13.65 -13.06 -4.74
CA ASP A 341 13.00 -14.26 -5.28
C ASP A 341 11.49 -14.09 -5.46
N LEU A 342 10.85 -13.33 -4.57
CA LEU A 342 9.42 -13.05 -4.58
C LEU A 342 9.16 -11.55 -4.48
N TYR A 343 8.42 -11.00 -5.44
CA TYR A 343 8.05 -9.58 -5.47
C TYR A 343 6.54 -9.40 -5.39
N LYS A 344 6.04 -8.72 -4.35
CA LYS A 344 4.67 -8.18 -4.38
C LYS A 344 4.68 -6.88 -5.17
N VAL A 345 3.93 -6.85 -6.27
CA VAL A 345 3.83 -5.67 -7.13
C VAL A 345 3.21 -4.51 -6.35
N GLY A 346 3.94 -3.41 -6.23
CA GLY A 346 3.48 -2.24 -5.47
C GLY A 346 2.25 -1.57 -6.07
N HIS A 347 1.42 -0.96 -5.21
CA HIS A 347 0.31 -0.08 -5.58
C HIS A 347 -0.59 -0.66 -6.68
N HIS A 348 -1.02 -1.91 -6.51
CA HIS A 348 -1.94 -2.59 -7.41
C HIS A 348 -1.51 -2.66 -8.89
N GLY A 349 -0.22 -2.44 -9.19
CA GLY A 349 0.29 -2.33 -10.56
C GLY A 349 0.24 -0.90 -11.12
N SER A 350 0.28 0.12 -10.28
CA SER A 350 0.41 1.52 -10.69
C SER A 350 1.72 1.77 -11.42
N ARG A 351 1.71 2.76 -12.33
CA ARG A 351 2.78 3.08 -13.27
C ARG A 351 4.11 3.51 -12.65
N ASN A 352 4.16 3.84 -11.37
CA ASN A 352 5.35 4.37 -10.68
C ASN A 352 5.70 3.67 -9.36
N ALA A 353 4.98 2.60 -8.99
CA ALA A 353 5.24 1.85 -7.76
C ALA A 353 6.23 0.68 -7.96
N THR A 354 6.41 0.23 -9.21
CA THR A 354 7.57 -0.58 -9.63
C THR A 354 8.44 0.29 -10.53
N PRO A 355 9.34 1.15 -10.01
CA PRO A 355 10.17 1.98 -10.87
C PRO A 355 10.98 1.17 -11.88
N LYS A 356 11.22 1.73 -13.07
CA LYS A 356 12.09 1.08 -14.07
C LYS A 356 13.51 0.86 -13.55
N SER A 357 14.02 1.74 -12.69
CA SER A 357 15.31 1.52 -12.01
C SER A 357 15.32 0.27 -11.12
N LEU A 358 14.22 -0.02 -10.41
CA LEU A 358 14.05 -1.26 -9.65
C LEU A 358 13.92 -2.47 -10.60
N PHE A 359 13.03 -2.38 -11.59
CA PHE A 359 12.83 -3.48 -12.54
C PHE A 359 14.08 -3.79 -13.36
N GLY A 360 14.88 -2.78 -13.68
CA GLY A 360 16.16 -2.89 -14.38
C GLY A 360 17.18 -3.75 -13.65
N LEU A 361 17.14 -3.79 -12.31
CA LEU A 361 17.98 -4.71 -11.51
C LEU A 361 17.70 -6.19 -11.84
N TRP A 362 16.50 -6.48 -12.36
CA TRP A 362 16.10 -7.84 -12.71
C TRP A 362 16.32 -8.16 -14.18
N THR A 363 16.50 -7.17 -15.07
CA THR A 363 16.66 -7.38 -16.52
C THR A 363 18.07 -7.17 -17.05
N ASP A 364 18.84 -6.27 -16.44
CA ASP A 364 20.13 -5.84 -16.98
C ASP A 364 21.25 -6.73 -16.45
N GLY A 365 21.63 -7.77 -17.21
CA GLY A 365 22.84 -8.58 -16.99
C GLY A 365 22.92 -9.42 -15.70
N ALA A 366 21.96 -9.26 -14.77
CA ALA A 366 21.84 -9.98 -13.50
C ALA A 366 20.71 -11.02 -13.48
N ALA A 367 19.90 -11.10 -14.55
CA ALA A 367 18.96 -12.20 -14.76
C ALA A 367 19.73 -13.49 -15.06
N ASP A 368 20.29 -14.10 -14.02
CA ASP A 368 20.74 -15.48 -14.11
C ASP A 368 19.52 -16.33 -14.52
N PRO A 369 19.54 -16.98 -15.70
CA PRO A 369 18.45 -17.88 -16.12
C PRO A 369 18.19 -19.01 -15.10
N GLN A 370 19.14 -19.25 -14.18
CA GLN A 370 19.01 -20.16 -13.06
C GLN A 370 18.31 -19.54 -11.83
N ARG A 371 17.82 -18.30 -11.91
CA ARG A 371 17.15 -17.57 -10.82
C ARG A 371 15.71 -17.19 -11.19
N PRO A 372 14.79 -18.16 -11.15
CA PRO A 372 13.38 -17.90 -11.41
C PRO A 372 12.80 -17.02 -10.31
N MET A 373 12.26 -15.87 -10.70
CA MET A 373 11.56 -14.96 -9.80
C MET A 373 10.06 -15.17 -9.89
N CYS A 374 9.38 -14.96 -8.77
CA CYS A 374 7.93 -14.92 -8.70
C CYS A 374 7.44 -13.51 -8.41
N ALA A 375 6.35 -13.10 -9.03
CA ALA A 375 5.61 -11.92 -8.65
C ALA A 375 4.17 -12.27 -8.27
N VAL A 376 3.62 -11.49 -7.34
CA VAL A 376 2.21 -11.54 -6.95
C VAL A 376 1.62 -10.13 -7.00
N MET A 377 0.38 -9.99 -7.43
CA MET A 377 -0.29 -8.69 -7.51
C MET A 377 -1.74 -8.78 -7.05
N SER A 378 -2.09 -8.00 -6.03
CA SER A 378 -3.49 -7.74 -5.68
C SER A 378 -3.98 -6.55 -6.50
N THR A 379 -4.94 -6.76 -7.39
CA THR A 379 -5.47 -5.70 -8.23
C THR A 379 -6.89 -6.01 -8.71
N MET A 380 -7.55 -5.02 -9.30
CA MET A 380 -8.80 -5.15 -10.02
C MET A 380 -8.81 -4.12 -11.15
N ALA A 381 -8.97 -4.60 -12.39
CA ALA A 381 -9.06 -3.73 -13.55
C ALA A 381 -10.32 -2.83 -13.52
N ASP A 382 -10.25 -1.72 -14.27
CA ASP A 382 -11.35 -0.76 -14.45
C ASP A 382 -11.80 -0.03 -13.17
N VAL A 383 -10.97 -0.01 -12.13
CA VAL A 383 -11.25 0.72 -10.88
C VAL A 383 -10.64 2.12 -10.90
N HIS A 384 -9.37 2.23 -11.29
CA HIS A 384 -8.65 3.50 -11.39
C HIS A 384 -8.10 3.74 -12.80
N GLY A 385 -8.20 4.99 -13.25
CA GLY A 385 -7.70 5.47 -14.54
C GLY A 385 -8.77 5.49 -15.65
N ASP A 386 -9.20 6.69 -16.04
CA ASP A 386 -10.22 6.89 -17.10
C ASP A 386 -9.70 6.60 -18.52
N THR A 387 -8.39 6.37 -18.66
CA THR A 387 -7.69 6.11 -19.92
C THR A 387 -6.64 5.04 -19.72
N ASP A 388 -6.29 4.31 -20.78
CA ASP A 388 -5.21 3.33 -20.75
C ASP A 388 -3.94 3.89 -20.10
N ALA A 389 -3.56 5.13 -20.45
CA ALA A 389 -2.38 5.83 -19.95
C ALA A 389 -2.34 6.04 -18.42
N THR A 390 -3.49 5.96 -17.76
CA THR A 390 -3.67 6.16 -16.31
C THR A 390 -4.24 4.93 -15.61
N ALA A 391 -4.53 3.86 -16.35
CA ALA A 391 -5.19 2.66 -15.85
C ALA A 391 -4.32 1.93 -14.81
N VAL A 392 -4.98 1.41 -13.78
CA VAL A 392 -4.42 0.48 -12.80
C VAL A 392 -5.24 -0.82 -12.87
N PRO A 393 -4.60 -1.99 -13.09
CA PRO A 393 -3.17 -2.19 -13.28
C PRO A 393 -2.68 -1.66 -14.64
N ARG A 394 -1.41 -1.22 -14.69
CA ARG A 394 -0.81 -0.68 -15.90
C ARG A 394 -0.40 -1.78 -16.87
N ALA A 395 -1.05 -1.84 -18.04
CA ALA A 395 -0.82 -2.91 -19.02
C ALA A 395 0.65 -3.15 -19.39
N THR A 396 1.44 -2.08 -19.61
CA THR A 396 2.87 -2.19 -19.96
C THR A 396 3.72 -2.76 -18.82
N LEU A 397 3.37 -2.47 -17.56
CA LEU A 397 4.04 -3.06 -16.39
C LEU A 397 3.65 -4.55 -16.26
N VAL A 398 2.36 -4.85 -16.42
CA VAL A 398 1.84 -6.22 -16.40
C VAL A 398 2.54 -7.09 -17.44
N GLU A 399 2.67 -6.60 -18.68
CA GLU A 399 3.37 -7.30 -19.76
C GLU A 399 4.85 -7.53 -19.44
N ALA A 400 5.55 -6.51 -18.93
CA ALA A 400 6.95 -6.63 -18.54
C ALA A 400 7.17 -7.64 -17.41
N LEU A 401 6.28 -7.66 -16.40
CA LEU A 401 6.30 -8.64 -15.32
C LEU A 401 5.98 -10.04 -15.83
N SER A 402 4.97 -10.20 -16.69
CA SER A 402 4.63 -11.47 -17.33
C SER A 402 5.79 -12.05 -18.14
N ALA A 403 6.58 -11.19 -18.80
CA ALA A 403 7.74 -11.62 -19.57
C ALA A 403 8.93 -12.00 -18.66
N ARG A 404 9.08 -11.36 -17.50
CA ARG A 404 10.24 -11.52 -16.61
C ARG A 404 10.06 -12.61 -15.55
N MET A 405 8.86 -12.79 -15.03
CA MET A 405 8.60 -13.62 -13.85
C MET A 405 8.27 -15.05 -14.29
N ALA A 406 8.90 -16.03 -13.64
CA ALA A 406 8.62 -17.44 -13.88
C ALA A 406 7.20 -17.82 -13.39
N VAL A 407 6.75 -17.18 -12.31
CA VAL A 407 5.38 -17.26 -11.80
C VAL A 407 4.87 -15.84 -11.59
N PHE A 408 3.74 -15.49 -12.21
CA PHE A 408 3.07 -14.21 -11.97
C PHE A 408 1.60 -14.45 -11.62
N ALA A 409 1.31 -14.42 -10.32
CA ALA A 409 -0.02 -14.67 -9.79
C ALA A 409 -0.77 -13.35 -9.53
N ARG A 410 -2.02 -13.26 -9.97
CA ARG A 410 -2.82 -12.02 -9.86
C ARG A 410 -4.24 -12.31 -9.40
N THR A 411 -4.74 -11.49 -8.46
CA THR A 411 -6.11 -11.65 -7.96
C THR A 411 -7.16 -11.41 -9.04
N ASP A 412 -6.94 -10.45 -9.96
CA ASP A 412 -7.88 -10.15 -11.05
C ASP A 412 -7.98 -11.23 -12.14
N THR A 413 -7.11 -12.24 -12.10
CA THR A 413 -7.15 -13.41 -13.00
C THR A 413 -7.78 -14.65 -12.37
N LEU A 414 -8.19 -14.57 -11.10
CA LEU A 414 -8.83 -15.68 -10.39
C LEU A 414 -10.18 -16.04 -11.01
N GLU A 415 -10.46 -17.34 -11.09
CA GLU A 415 -11.78 -17.82 -11.48
C GLU A 415 -12.85 -17.38 -10.46
N ALA A 416 -14.09 -17.26 -10.94
CA ALA A 416 -15.21 -16.85 -10.10
C ALA A 416 -15.38 -17.80 -8.90
N GLY A 417 -15.37 -17.23 -7.69
CA GLY A 417 -15.52 -17.99 -6.44
C GLY A 417 -14.20 -18.46 -5.82
N VAL A 418 -13.07 -18.34 -6.52
CA VAL A 418 -11.75 -18.61 -5.93
C VAL A 418 -11.37 -17.47 -4.97
N PRO A 419 -11.19 -17.77 -3.66
CA PRO A 419 -11.12 -16.72 -2.64
C PRO A 419 -9.73 -16.10 -2.48
N LEU A 420 -8.68 -16.70 -3.05
CA LEU A 420 -7.31 -16.25 -2.93
C LEU A 420 -6.42 -16.86 -4.02
N VAL A 421 -5.21 -16.31 -4.16
CA VAL A 421 -4.09 -16.99 -4.80
C VAL A 421 -2.95 -17.13 -3.78
N ALA A 422 -2.22 -18.24 -3.83
CA ALA A 422 -1.10 -18.48 -2.94
C ALA A 422 0.13 -18.92 -3.72
N VAL A 423 1.30 -18.52 -3.25
CA VAL A 423 2.60 -18.98 -3.77
C VAL A 423 3.45 -19.50 -2.63
N GLU A 424 4.19 -20.58 -2.87
CA GLU A 424 5.06 -21.18 -1.87
C GLU A 424 6.41 -21.61 -2.43
N ALA A 425 7.41 -21.68 -1.55
CA ALA A 425 8.71 -22.26 -1.84
C ALA A 425 9.34 -22.87 -0.58
N PRO A 426 10.22 -23.88 -0.73
CA PRO A 426 11.21 -24.20 0.29
C PRO A 426 12.10 -23.00 0.55
N THR A 427 12.42 -22.74 1.81
CA THR A 427 13.27 -21.60 2.22
C THR A 427 14.76 -21.88 2.06
N THR A 428 15.14 -23.14 1.80
CA THR A 428 16.53 -23.53 1.53
C THR A 428 16.69 -23.92 0.07
N GLY A 429 17.84 -23.55 -0.51
CA GLY A 429 18.13 -23.78 -1.92
C GLY A 429 17.31 -22.89 -2.86
N ARG A 430 17.27 -23.26 -4.14
CA ARG A 430 16.73 -22.41 -5.23
C ARG A 430 15.57 -23.02 -6.00
N VAL A 431 14.78 -23.89 -5.37
CA VAL A 431 13.53 -24.37 -5.96
C VAL A 431 12.63 -23.16 -6.26
N PRO A 432 12.09 -22.98 -7.49
CA PRO A 432 11.25 -21.83 -7.78
C PRO A 432 10.02 -21.77 -6.87
N PHE A 433 9.53 -20.56 -6.60
CA PHE A 433 8.17 -20.41 -6.08
C PHE A 433 7.17 -21.04 -7.04
N GLN A 434 6.13 -21.67 -6.50
CA GLN A 434 5.05 -22.26 -7.26
C GLN A 434 3.73 -21.71 -6.78
N GLN A 435 2.80 -21.48 -7.70
CA GLN A 435 1.42 -21.16 -7.35
C GLN A 435 0.74 -22.42 -6.85
N VAL A 436 0.15 -22.33 -5.65
CA VAL A 436 -0.66 -23.41 -5.07
C VAL A 436 -2.12 -23.04 -5.15
N THR A 437 -2.91 -23.95 -5.69
CA THR A 437 -4.37 -23.89 -5.63
C THR A 437 -4.81 -24.32 -4.24
N SER A 438 -5.40 -23.38 -3.50
CA SER A 438 -6.08 -23.63 -2.23
C SER A 438 -7.42 -24.33 -2.44
#